data_AF-A0A847C9Z0-F1
#
_entry.id   AF-A0A847C9Z0-F1
#
_cell.length_a   1.000
_cell.length_b   1.000
_cell.length_c   1.000
_cell.angle_alpha   90.00
_cell.angle_beta   90.00
_cell.angle_gamma   90.00
#
_symmetry.space_group_name_H-M   'P 1'
#
loop_
_entity.id
_entity.type
_entity.pdbx_description
1 polymer ?
#
loop_
_entity_poly.entity_id
_entity_poly.type
_entity_poly.pdbx_seq_one_letter_code
_entity_poly.pdbx_strand_id
1 'polypeptide(L)'
;IIVSGENLHSGVIGIVCSRLVERYAKPAIVISVEGGEAKGSGRSIKGFSLYEAICSCGDLLKKFGGHDMAAGFMMDEERLPEFKARIFEYCEQNSDKIKLPELRVDSYISLKEISQGSVAELSVLSPFGCANEEPVFAVKGAEVVAVTGLGERHSRVTFREGGESVSGARFSTLPASLGLSAGDRVDVAFNLSIYSSASQKEVVSVKIKEILKSGLTDEDFRSVDTYRSFCCQKKNADADRGLIALTRQDIAYVYKRLKAREIDRYDYRAVNSEFYELRPGKALAACDVLEELGLAKQSRRGAVRVFAVCETVEKRDLNESVTFRILNGEIK
;
A
#
# COMPACT_ATOMS: atom_id res chain seq x y z
N ILE A 1 -13.62 -4.81 -0.32
CA ILE A 1 -13.37 -6.00 0.53
C ILE A 1 -14.66 -6.30 1.27
N ILE A 2 -15.18 -7.53 1.19
CA ILE A 2 -16.36 -7.94 1.97
C ILE A 2 -15.97 -9.18 2.78
N VAL A 3 -16.17 -9.12 4.09
CA VAL A 3 -15.98 -10.24 5.01
C VAL A 3 -17.31 -10.51 5.70
N SER A 4 -17.75 -11.77 5.72
CA SER A 4 -18.91 -12.21 6.49
C SER A 4 -18.51 -13.33 7.43
N GLY A 5 -19.04 -13.33 8.65
CA GLY A 5 -18.85 -14.41 9.62
C GLY A 5 -20.01 -14.52 10.58
N GLU A 6 -20.20 -15.71 11.13
CA GLU A 6 -21.21 -15.96 12.15
C GLU A 6 -20.81 -15.35 13.50
N ASN A 7 -21.78 -14.81 14.23
CA ASN A 7 -21.63 -14.35 15.62
C ASN A 7 -20.50 -13.31 15.83
N LEU A 8 -20.21 -12.48 14.82
CA LEU A 8 -19.28 -11.36 14.98
C LEU A 8 -19.95 -10.26 15.82
N HIS A 9 -19.28 -9.81 16.88
CA HIS A 9 -19.86 -8.79 17.76
C HIS A 9 -20.15 -7.50 16.99
N SER A 10 -21.43 -7.12 16.88
CA SER A 10 -21.86 -6.00 16.02
C SER A 10 -21.32 -4.64 16.44
N GLY A 11 -20.92 -4.48 17.71
CA GLY A 11 -20.19 -3.28 18.17
C GLY A 11 -18.75 -3.16 17.67
N VAL A 12 -18.15 -4.24 17.15
CA VAL A 12 -16.71 -4.31 16.79
C VAL A 12 -16.50 -4.31 15.27
N ILE A 13 -17.47 -4.78 14.48
CA ILE A 13 -17.32 -4.91 13.01
C ILE A 13 -16.94 -3.59 12.32
N GLY A 14 -17.36 -2.43 12.85
CA GLY A 14 -16.96 -1.12 12.33
C GLY A 14 -15.47 -0.81 12.52
N ILE A 15 -14.88 -1.20 13.66
CA ILE A 15 -13.43 -1.05 13.92
C ILE A 15 -12.63 -1.98 13.02
N VAL A 16 -13.13 -3.21 12.81
CA VAL A 16 -12.52 -4.17 11.88
C VAL A 16 -12.51 -3.58 10.47
N CYS A 17 -13.59 -2.95 10.02
CA CYS A 17 -13.64 -2.25 8.73
C CYS A 17 -12.54 -1.19 8.62
N SER A 18 -12.37 -0.31 9.62
CA SER A 18 -11.31 0.71 9.60
C SER A 18 -9.92 0.08 9.46
N ARG A 19 -9.61 -0.98 10.21
CA ARG A 19 -8.33 -1.69 10.10
C ARG A 19 -8.12 -2.34 8.74
N LEU A 20 -9.19 -2.85 8.11
CA LEU A 20 -9.12 -3.39 6.76
C LEU A 20 -8.85 -2.28 5.73
N VAL A 21 -9.52 -1.13 5.86
CA VAL A 21 -9.28 0.04 5.02
C VAL A 21 -7.84 0.52 5.16
N GLU A 22 -7.35 0.70 6.38
CA GLU A 22 -5.96 1.12 6.64
C GLU A 22 -4.94 0.14 6.06
N ARG A 23 -5.19 -1.17 6.22
CA ARG A 23 -4.25 -2.21 5.79
C ARG A 23 -4.23 -2.41 4.27
N TYR A 24 -5.39 -2.34 3.63
CA TYR A 24 -5.54 -2.72 2.22
C TYR A 24 -5.81 -1.54 1.29
N ALA A 25 -6.00 -0.33 1.82
CA ALA A 25 -6.34 0.86 1.05
C ALA A 25 -7.54 0.65 0.11
N LYS A 26 -8.56 -0.08 0.57
CA LYS A 26 -9.76 -0.44 -0.19
C LYS A 26 -11.00 -0.27 0.68
N PRO A 27 -12.17 0.10 0.11
CA PRO A 27 -13.43 0.07 0.84
C PRO A 27 -13.65 -1.32 1.46
N ALA A 28 -14.12 -1.36 2.70
CA ALA A 28 -14.31 -2.59 3.45
C ALA A 28 -15.70 -2.65 4.06
N ILE A 29 -16.34 -3.81 3.95
CA ILE A 29 -17.60 -4.16 4.59
C ILE A 29 -17.37 -5.42 5.43
N VAL A 30 -17.80 -5.39 6.68
CA VAL A 30 -17.80 -6.54 7.59
C VAL A 30 -19.23 -6.82 8.01
N ILE A 31 -19.65 -8.08 7.84
CA ILE A 31 -21.04 -8.52 8.02
C ILE A 31 -21.04 -9.61 9.10
N SER A 32 -21.83 -9.38 10.15
CA SER A 32 -22.15 -10.39 11.15
C SER A 32 -23.46 -11.07 10.78
N VAL A 33 -23.48 -12.40 10.79
CA VAL A 33 -24.68 -13.21 10.57
C VAL A 33 -25.08 -13.83 11.90
N GLU A 34 -26.33 -13.60 12.32
CA GLU A 34 -26.90 -14.13 13.57
C GLU A 34 -28.41 -14.33 13.39
N GLY A 35 -28.90 -15.54 13.66
CA GLY A 35 -30.34 -15.82 13.68
C GLY A 35 -31.08 -15.56 12.36
N GLY A 36 -30.44 -15.83 11.21
CA GLY A 36 -31.02 -15.59 9.88
C GLY A 36 -30.98 -14.12 9.43
N GLU A 37 -30.36 -13.23 10.23
CA GLU A 37 -30.18 -11.82 9.91
C GLU A 37 -28.71 -11.48 9.73
N ALA A 38 -28.41 -10.67 8.71
CA ALA A 38 -27.08 -10.18 8.40
C ALA A 38 -26.98 -8.68 8.69
N LYS A 39 -26.15 -8.30 9.67
CA LYS A 39 -25.88 -6.91 10.05
C LYS A 39 -24.50 -6.50 9.58
N GLY A 40 -24.45 -5.48 8.73
CA GLY A 40 -23.24 -4.97 8.11
C GLY A 40 -22.81 -3.60 8.63
N SER A 41 -21.50 -3.41 8.75
CA SER A 41 -20.87 -2.10 8.82
C SER A 41 -19.85 -2.00 7.69
N GLY A 42 -19.61 -0.80 7.20
CA GLY A 42 -18.54 -0.54 6.24
C GLY A 42 -17.84 0.78 6.43
N ARG A 43 -16.64 0.86 5.86
CA ARG A 43 -15.78 2.04 5.80
C ARG A 43 -15.24 2.20 4.39
N SER A 44 -15.14 3.44 3.95
CA SER A 44 -14.67 3.78 2.61
C SER A 44 -13.28 4.41 2.62
N ILE A 45 -12.81 4.73 1.42
CA ILE A 45 -11.64 5.56 1.14
C ILE A 45 -12.07 6.81 0.37
N LYS A 46 -11.23 7.84 0.38
CA LYS A 46 -11.48 9.09 -0.33
C LYS A 46 -11.76 8.83 -1.81
N GLY A 47 -12.81 9.48 -2.33
CA GLY A 47 -13.23 9.36 -3.73
C GLY A 47 -14.25 8.24 -3.99
N PHE A 48 -14.51 7.34 -3.04
CA PHE A 48 -15.54 6.30 -3.20
C PHE A 48 -16.67 6.50 -2.18
N SER A 49 -17.90 6.79 -2.63
CA SER A 49 -19.06 6.82 -1.73
C SER A 49 -19.53 5.40 -1.45
N LEU A 50 -19.27 4.93 -0.23
CA LEU A 50 -19.81 3.65 0.22
C LEU A 50 -21.32 3.74 0.42
N TYR A 51 -21.84 4.91 0.80
CA TYR A 51 -23.27 5.10 0.98
C TYR A 51 -24.03 4.89 -0.35
N GLU A 52 -23.57 5.47 -1.46
CA GLU A 52 -24.17 5.25 -2.78
C GLU A 52 -24.14 3.77 -3.18
N ALA A 53 -23.04 3.06 -2.91
CA ALA A 53 -22.93 1.62 -3.18
C ALA A 53 -23.95 0.79 -2.35
N ILE A 54 -24.21 1.19 -1.11
CA ILE A 54 -25.24 0.53 -0.28
C ILE A 54 -26.64 0.89 -0.78
N CYS A 55 -26.88 2.15 -1.16
CA CYS A 55 -28.15 2.59 -1.75
C CYS A 55 -28.51 1.82 -3.02
N SER A 56 -27.54 1.46 -3.86
CA SER A 56 -27.78 0.67 -5.08
C SER A 56 -28.27 -0.76 -4.80
N CYS A 57 -28.20 -1.19 -3.53
CA CYS A 57 -28.71 -2.49 -3.06
C CYS A 57 -29.94 -2.33 -2.16
N GLY A 58 -30.58 -1.16 -2.12
CA GLY A 58 -31.63 -0.83 -1.14
C GLY A 58 -32.83 -1.79 -1.13
N ASP A 59 -33.14 -2.42 -2.26
CA ASP A 59 -34.18 -3.45 -2.40
C ASP A 59 -33.87 -4.76 -1.63
N LEU A 60 -32.59 -5.01 -1.33
CA LEU A 60 -32.13 -6.17 -0.58
C LEU A 60 -32.07 -5.92 0.94
N LEU A 61 -32.21 -4.65 1.37
CA LEU A 61 -31.89 -4.23 2.73
C LEU A 61 -33.17 -3.91 3.51
N LYS A 62 -33.27 -4.44 4.74
CA LYS A 62 -34.32 -4.07 5.70
C LYS A 62 -34.13 -2.66 6.23
N LYS A 63 -32.87 -2.27 6.45
CA LYS A 63 -32.48 -0.97 6.99
C LYS A 63 -31.07 -0.64 6.52
N PHE A 64 -30.83 0.61 6.17
CA PHE A 64 -29.50 1.11 5.89
C PHE A 64 -29.39 2.62 6.15
N GLY A 65 -28.16 3.10 6.28
CA GLY A 65 -27.86 4.51 6.48
C GLY A 65 -26.36 4.77 6.56
N GLY A 66 -25.97 6.04 6.55
CA GLY A 66 -24.59 6.46 6.63
C GLY A 66 -24.27 7.64 5.73
N HIS A 67 -22.98 7.80 5.45
CA HIS A 67 -22.39 8.84 4.62
C HIS A 67 -21.27 8.23 3.76
N ASP A 68 -20.66 9.03 2.88
CA ASP A 68 -19.67 8.56 1.91
C ASP A 68 -18.57 7.66 2.51
N MET A 69 -18.08 8.00 3.70
CA MET A 69 -16.96 7.30 4.34
C MET A 69 -17.38 6.14 5.25
N ALA A 70 -18.66 6.02 5.60
CA ALA A 70 -19.14 5.00 6.54
C ALA A 70 -20.62 4.71 6.34
N ALA A 71 -20.98 3.43 6.21
CA ALA A 71 -22.36 2.98 6.09
C ALA A 71 -22.63 1.78 6.99
N GLY A 72 -23.88 1.64 7.41
CA GLY A 72 -24.38 0.48 8.14
C GLY A 72 -25.70 0.00 7.54
N PHE A 73 -25.92 -1.32 7.56
CA PHE A 73 -27.10 -1.92 6.96
C PHE A 73 -27.49 -3.24 7.62
N MET A 74 -28.66 -3.74 7.28
CA MET A 74 -29.24 -4.99 7.74
C MET A 74 -30.06 -5.63 6.62
N MET A 75 -29.97 -6.94 6.47
CA MET A 75 -30.72 -7.74 5.48
C MET A 75 -31.01 -9.14 6.01
N ASP A 76 -31.91 -9.87 5.37
CA ASP A 76 -32.03 -11.33 5.58
C ASP A 76 -30.77 -12.05 5.05
N GLU A 77 -30.30 -13.06 5.78
CA GLU A 77 -29.09 -13.81 5.43
C GLU A 77 -29.13 -14.37 3.99
N GLU A 78 -30.30 -14.82 3.54
CA GLU A 78 -30.50 -15.37 2.20
C GLU A 78 -30.15 -14.37 1.08
N ARG A 79 -30.21 -13.06 1.34
CA ARG A 79 -29.88 -12.00 0.38
C ARG A 79 -28.38 -11.69 0.32
N LEU A 80 -27.59 -12.22 1.26
CA LEU A 80 -26.16 -11.94 1.35
C LEU A 80 -25.36 -12.28 0.08
N PRO A 81 -25.59 -13.42 -0.62
CA PRO A 81 -24.88 -13.72 -1.87
C PRO A 81 -25.16 -12.68 -2.95
N GLU A 82 -26.42 -12.30 -3.13
CA GLU A 82 -26.85 -11.31 -4.13
C GLU A 82 -26.28 -9.92 -3.80
N PHE A 83 -26.35 -9.50 -2.54
CA PHE A 83 -25.76 -8.25 -2.07
C PHE A 83 -24.26 -8.16 -2.38
N LYS A 84 -23.51 -9.24 -2.10
CA LYS A 84 -22.07 -9.29 -2.41
C LYS A 84 -21.81 -9.06 -3.90
N ALA A 85 -22.56 -9.74 -4.76
CA ALA A 85 -22.42 -9.62 -6.21
C ALA A 85 -22.69 -8.18 -6.68
N ARG A 86 -23.81 -7.57 -6.26
CA ARG A 86 -24.16 -6.20 -6.66
C ARG A 86 -23.18 -5.15 -6.14
N ILE A 87 -22.62 -5.32 -4.94
CA ILE A 87 -21.58 -4.43 -4.44
C ILE A 87 -20.29 -4.55 -5.26
N PHE A 88 -19.89 -5.77 -5.63
CA PHE A 88 -18.70 -5.95 -6.47
C PHE A 88 -18.91 -5.33 -7.86
N GLU A 89 -20.08 -5.54 -8.47
CA GLU A 89 -20.44 -4.91 -9.74
C GLU A 89 -20.42 -3.37 -9.64
N TYR A 90 -21.02 -2.80 -8.59
CA TYR A 90 -20.97 -1.35 -8.34
C TYR A 90 -19.52 -0.85 -8.22
N CYS A 91 -18.67 -1.61 -7.51
CA CYS A 91 -17.26 -1.28 -7.35
C CYS A 91 -16.50 -1.34 -8.68
N GLU A 92 -16.78 -2.32 -9.55
CA GLU A 92 -16.17 -2.41 -10.87
C GLU A 92 -16.53 -1.19 -11.73
N GLN A 93 -17.81 -0.80 -11.72
CA GLN A 93 -18.33 0.35 -12.46
C GLN A 93 -17.85 1.72 -11.93
N ASN A 94 -17.44 1.80 -10.66
CA ASN A 94 -17.03 3.04 -9.99
C ASN A 94 -15.56 2.99 -9.48
N SER A 95 -14.77 2.05 -9.99
CA SER A 95 -13.38 1.84 -9.59
C SER A 95 -12.44 2.97 -10.02
N ASP A 96 -12.85 3.77 -10.99
CA ASP A 96 -12.17 4.98 -11.47
C ASP A 96 -12.13 6.09 -10.40
N LYS A 97 -13.15 6.15 -9.54
CA LYS A 97 -13.26 7.18 -8.49
C LYS A 97 -12.39 6.88 -7.26
N ILE A 98 -11.90 5.65 -7.12
CA ILE A 98 -11.01 5.26 -6.03
C ILE A 98 -9.68 5.99 -6.16
N LYS A 99 -9.41 6.92 -5.24
CA LYS A 99 -8.10 7.53 -5.08
C LYS A 99 -7.27 6.70 -4.12
N LEU A 100 -6.02 6.43 -4.52
CA LEU A 100 -5.07 5.79 -3.63
C LEU A 100 -4.72 6.75 -2.48
N PRO A 101 -4.35 6.23 -1.30
CA PRO A 101 -3.86 7.07 -0.22
C PRO A 101 -2.60 7.81 -0.69
N GLU A 102 -2.69 9.14 -0.71
CA GLU A 102 -1.56 10.03 -1.00
C GLU A 102 -0.94 10.47 0.33
N LEU A 103 0.39 10.48 0.41
CA LEU A 103 1.11 11.12 1.49
C LEU A 103 1.48 12.53 1.03
N ARG A 104 0.82 13.54 1.61
CA ARG A 104 1.20 14.93 1.37
C ARG A 104 2.45 15.25 2.18
N VAL A 105 3.47 15.77 1.51
CA VAL A 105 4.66 16.35 2.14
C VAL A 105 4.51 17.85 2.11
N ASP A 106 4.61 18.49 3.27
CA ASP A 106 4.44 19.93 3.44
C ASP A 106 5.69 20.70 3.06
N SER A 107 6.88 20.17 3.35
CA SER A 107 8.15 20.78 2.96
C SER A 107 9.30 19.78 2.86
N TYR A 108 10.23 20.03 1.95
CA TYR A 108 11.54 19.39 1.94
C TYR A 108 12.50 20.17 2.84
N ILE A 109 13.20 19.47 3.72
CA ILE A 109 14.18 20.06 4.64
C ILE A 109 15.48 19.25 4.58
N SER A 110 16.58 19.84 5.02
CA SER A 110 17.80 19.08 5.32
C SER A 110 17.85 18.70 6.80
N LEU A 111 18.65 17.68 7.12
CA LEU A 111 18.86 17.24 8.51
C LEU A 111 19.48 18.33 9.39
N LYS A 112 20.17 19.32 8.82
CA LYS A 112 20.73 20.46 9.57
C LYS A 112 19.68 21.38 10.16
N GLU A 113 18.47 21.37 9.60
CA GLU A 113 17.35 22.18 10.08
C GLU A 113 16.60 21.50 11.24
N ILE A 114 16.91 20.22 11.51
CA ILE A 114 16.26 19.45 12.56
C ILE A 114 16.98 19.71 13.89
N SER A 115 16.32 20.44 14.77
CA SER A 115 16.81 20.79 16.10
C SER A 115 15.67 20.83 17.12
N GLN A 116 15.98 20.84 18.42
CA GLN A 116 14.95 21.01 19.44
C GLN A 116 14.19 22.33 19.25
N GLY A 117 14.90 23.40 18.86
CA GLY A 117 14.32 24.71 18.58
C GLY A 117 13.30 24.68 17.45
N SER A 118 13.66 24.06 16.31
CA SER A 118 12.73 23.97 15.17
C SER A 118 11.50 23.11 15.47
N VAL A 119 11.63 22.07 16.31
CA VAL A 119 10.46 21.31 16.77
C VAL A 119 9.59 22.12 17.72
N ALA A 120 10.20 22.89 18.62
CA ALA A 120 9.46 23.77 19.53
C ALA A 120 8.69 24.86 18.78
N GLU A 121 9.27 25.44 17.73
CA GLU A 121 8.59 26.42 16.87
C GLU A 121 7.34 25.83 16.19
N LEU A 122 7.35 24.55 15.81
CA LEU A 122 6.18 23.89 15.22
C LEU A 122 5.03 23.68 16.21
N SER A 123 5.28 23.74 17.52
CA SER A 123 4.25 23.55 18.53
C SER A 123 3.14 24.61 18.47
N VAL A 124 3.42 25.79 17.90
CA VAL A 124 2.43 26.87 17.70
C VAL A 124 1.32 26.48 16.72
N LEU A 125 1.55 25.47 15.88
CA LEU A 125 0.56 24.94 14.94
C LEU A 125 -0.41 23.96 15.62
N SER A 126 -0.15 23.57 16.86
CA SER A 126 -1.04 22.70 17.62
C SER A 126 -2.33 23.45 18.04
N PRO A 127 -3.45 22.74 18.32
CA PRO A 127 -3.60 21.28 18.40
C PRO A 127 -3.72 20.60 17.03
N PHE A 128 -3.06 19.45 16.89
CA PHE A 128 -3.18 18.61 15.70
C PHE A 128 -4.37 17.64 15.79
N GLY A 129 -4.95 17.30 14.64
CA GLY A 129 -6.08 16.39 14.52
C GLY A 129 -6.56 16.25 13.06
N CYS A 130 -7.75 15.69 12.84
CA CYS A 130 -8.26 15.43 11.49
C CYS A 130 -8.40 16.69 10.61
N ALA A 131 -8.61 17.86 11.22
CA ALA A 131 -8.73 19.14 10.50
C ALA A 131 -7.42 19.93 10.45
N ASN A 132 -6.38 19.47 11.15
CA ASN A 132 -5.07 20.11 11.26
C ASN A 132 -4.01 19.03 11.47
N GLU A 133 -3.64 18.34 10.40
CA GLU A 133 -2.70 17.22 10.50
C GLU A 133 -1.31 17.70 10.94
N GLU A 134 -0.56 16.85 11.64
CA GLU A 134 0.84 17.12 11.96
C GLU A 134 1.65 17.33 10.67
N PRO A 135 2.47 18.40 10.56
CA PRO A 135 3.29 18.66 9.38
C PRO A 135 4.20 17.47 9.04
N VAL A 136 4.18 17.07 7.77
CA VAL A 136 5.02 16.01 7.20
C VAL A 136 6.15 16.66 6.42
N PHE A 137 7.38 16.43 6.87
CA PHE A 137 8.58 16.86 6.18
C PHE A 137 9.19 15.72 5.39
N ALA A 138 10.06 16.03 4.43
CA ALA A 138 10.86 15.03 3.75
C ALA A 138 12.32 15.46 3.55
N VAL A 139 13.21 14.48 3.56
CA VAL A 139 14.63 14.63 3.20
C VAL A 139 14.89 13.70 2.01
N LYS A 140 15.56 14.21 0.98
CA LYS A 140 15.93 13.42 -0.20
C LYS A 140 17.38 12.95 -0.13
N GLY A 141 17.65 11.73 -0.59
CA GLY A 141 19.01 11.20 -0.73
C GLY A 141 19.76 11.00 0.59
N ALA A 142 19.05 10.85 1.71
CA ALA A 142 19.65 10.54 2.99
C ALA A 142 20.29 9.13 2.96
N GLU A 143 21.45 8.98 3.58
CA GLU A 143 22.12 7.69 3.74
C GLU A 143 21.54 6.94 4.93
N VAL A 144 21.18 5.67 4.73
CA VAL A 144 20.82 4.77 5.82
C VAL A 144 22.10 4.34 6.54
N VAL A 145 22.26 4.74 7.80
CA VAL A 145 23.41 4.36 8.63
C VAL A 145 23.17 3.03 9.33
N ALA A 146 21.96 2.85 9.87
CA ALA A 146 21.60 1.65 10.63
C ALA A 146 20.10 1.39 10.57
N VAL A 147 19.73 0.11 10.55
CA VAL A 147 18.35 -0.36 10.70
C VAL A 147 18.34 -1.36 11.85
N THR A 148 17.59 -1.05 12.91
CA THR A 148 17.55 -1.84 14.15
C THR A 148 16.12 -2.09 14.59
N GLY A 149 15.88 -3.16 15.35
CA GLY A 149 14.57 -3.43 15.94
C GLY A 149 14.28 -2.51 17.12
N LEU A 150 13.02 -2.10 17.27
CA LEU A 150 12.50 -1.39 18.42
C LEU A 150 11.31 -2.18 18.99
N GLY A 151 11.56 -3.00 20.01
CA GLY A 151 10.60 -3.99 20.49
C GLY A 151 10.26 -5.05 19.43
N GLU A 152 9.08 -5.66 19.51
CA GLU A 152 8.69 -6.78 18.65
C GLU A 152 8.02 -6.37 17.33
N ARG A 153 7.64 -5.11 17.16
CA ARG A 153 6.79 -4.67 16.03
C ARG A 153 7.25 -3.37 15.36
N HIS A 154 8.37 -2.78 15.76
CA HIS A 154 8.82 -1.49 15.24
C HIS A 154 10.27 -1.55 14.81
N SER A 155 10.66 -0.60 13.96
CA SER A 155 12.03 -0.42 13.51
C SER A 155 12.52 0.96 13.90
N ARG A 156 13.79 1.05 14.23
CA ARG A 156 14.53 2.31 14.30
C ARG A 156 15.49 2.38 13.11
N VAL A 157 15.43 3.48 12.39
CA VAL A 157 16.32 3.77 11.27
C VAL A 157 17.10 5.04 11.57
N THR A 158 18.41 5.00 11.37
CA THR A 158 19.28 6.17 11.50
C THR A 158 19.67 6.64 10.11
N PHE A 159 19.43 7.91 9.84
CA PHE A 159 19.72 8.56 8.57
C PHE A 159 20.87 9.56 8.73
N ARG A 160 21.65 9.76 7.66
CA ARG A 160 22.73 10.74 7.58
C ARG A 160 22.64 11.56 6.31
N GLU A 161 22.85 12.86 6.44
CA GLU A 161 22.88 13.82 5.34
C GLU A 161 23.80 14.97 5.73
N GLY A 162 24.75 15.35 4.86
CA GLY A 162 25.58 16.54 5.06
C GLY A 162 26.40 16.57 6.36
N GLY A 163 26.72 15.42 6.93
CA GLY A 163 27.44 15.28 8.22
C GLY A 163 26.52 15.14 9.44
N GLU A 164 25.24 15.51 9.31
CA GLU A 164 24.25 15.37 10.38
C GLU A 164 23.64 13.98 10.40
N SER A 165 23.11 13.58 11.56
CA SER A 165 22.40 12.31 11.69
C SER A 165 21.16 12.45 12.56
N VAL A 166 20.08 11.80 12.14
CA VAL A 166 18.83 11.72 12.91
C VAL A 166 18.35 10.28 12.97
N SER A 167 17.82 9.88 14.11
CA SER A 167 17.18 8.57 14.26
C SER A 167 15.67 8.73 14.26
N GLY A 168 14.99 7.76 13.66
CA GLY A 168 13.54 7.75 13.59
C GLY A 168 12.93 6.38 13.84
N ALA A 169 11.69 6.39 14.31
CA ALA A 169 10.91 5.18 14.52
C ALA A 169 9.94 4.97 13.35
N ARG A 170 9.95 3.77 12.77
CA ARG A 170 8.91 3.26 11.89
C ARG A 170 8.05 2.27 12.68
N PHE A 171 6.84 2.68 13.00
CA PHE A 171 5.89 1.84 13.72
C PHE A 171 5.33 0.72 12.84
N SER A 172 4.86 -0.34 13.51
CA SER A 172 4.23 -1.53 12.91
C SER A 172 4.99 -2.17 11.74
N THR A 173 6.32 -2.02 11.69
CA THR A 173 7.18 -2.55 10.64
C THR A 173 8.45 -3.10 11.26
N LEU A 174 8.83 -4.33 10.91
CA LEU A 174 10.10 -4.95 11.34
C LEU A 174 11.25 -4.53 10.42
N PRO A 175 12.51 -4.56 10.89
CA PRO A 175 13.68 -4.19 10.08
C PRO A 175 13.76 -4.93 8.75
N ALA A 176 13.55 -6.26 8.79
CA ALA A 176 13.56 -7.10 7.59
C ALA A 176 12.47 -6.71 6.58
N SER A 177 11.36 -6.13 7.04
CA SER A 177 10.27 -5.69 6.17
C SER A 177 10.53 -4.35 5.49
N LEU A 178 11.57 -3.61 5.88
CA LEU A 178 11.91 -2.32 5.26
C LEU A 178 12.64 -2.49 3.93
N GLY A 179 13.34 -3.61 3.71
CA GLY A 179 14.17 -3.79 2.52
C GLY A 179 15.32 -2.78 2.44
N LEU A 180 15.81 -2.29 3.59
CA LEU A 180 16.88 -1.31 3.68
C LEU A 180 18.13 -1.93 4.29
N SER A 181 19.28 -1.53 3.76
CA SER A 181 20.61 -1.88 4.22
C SER A 181 21.43 -0.62 4.53
N ALA A 182 22.44 -0.75 5.38
CA ALA A 182 23.37 0.35 5.62
C ALA A 182 24.07 0.75 4.30
N GLY A 183 24.22 2.06 4.06
CA GLY A 183 24.74 2.64 2.83
C GLY A 183 23.68 2.96 1.77
N ASP A 184 22.44 2.49 1.94
CA ASP A 184 21.36 2.82 1.01
C ASP A 184 21.05 4.32 0.99
N ARG A 185 20.75 4.85 -0.19
CA ARG A 185 20.24 6.22 -0.35
C ARG A 185 18.72 6.19 -0.41
N VAL A 186 18.07 6.99 0.45
CA VAL A 186 16.61 7.02 0.60
C VAL A 186 16.05 8.43 0.63
N ASP A 187 14.84 8.55 0.11
CA ASP A 187 13.96 9.69 0.37
C ASP A 187 13.03 9.28 1.52
N VAL A 188 13.00 10.08 2.58
CA VAL A 188 12.27 9.75 3.81
C VAL A 188 11.31 10.87 4.16
N ALA A 189 10.04 10.51 4.39
CA ALA A 189 8.99 11.42 4.84
C ALA A 189 8.62 11.12 6.31
N PHE A 190 8.47 12.16 7.13
CA PHE A 190 8.33 12.01 8.57
C PHE A 190 7.64 13.21 9.25
N ASN A 191 7.05 12.95 10.41
CA ASN A 191 6.74 14.01 11.38
C ASN A 191 7.94 14.19 12.33
N LEU A 192 8.17 15.42 12.78
CA LEU A 192 9.16 15.70 13.83
C LEU A 192 8.58 15.42 15.21
N SER A 193 9.39 14.87 16.11
CA SER A 193 8.99 14.53 17.48
C SER A 193 10.14 14.73 18.46
N ILE A 194 9.85 15.22 19.65
CA ILE A 194 10.79 15.16 20.79
C ILE A 194 10.37 14.01 21.70
N TYR A 195 11.35 13.24 22.18
CA TYR A 195 11.13 12.30 23.27
C TYR A 195 12.14 12.52 24.41
N SER A 196 11.72 12.19 25.63
CA SER A 196 12.62 12.16 26.78
C SER A 196 13.42 10.86 26.79
N SER A 197 14.74 10.98 26.75
CA SER A 197 15.65 9.84 26.92
C SER A 197 15.69 9.36 28.38
N ALA A 198 16.32 8.20 28.61
CA ALA A 198 16.51 7.66 29.96
C ALA A 198 17.34 8.58 30.88
N SER A 199 18.14 9.48 30.31
CA SER A 199 18.91 10.50 31.03
C SER A 199 18.16 11.84 31.16
N GLN A 200 16.84 11.85 30.92
CA GLN A 200 15.97 13.04 30.94
C GLN A 200 16.39 14.17 29.98
N LYS A 201 17.29 13.88 29.04
CA LYS A 201 17.56 14.81 27.94
C LYS A 201 16.51 14.63 26.85
N GLU A 202 15.98 15.75 26.39
CA GLU A 202 15.16 15.79 25.18
C GLU A 202 16.00 15.42 23.97
N VAL A 203 15.51 14.51 23.15
CA VAL A 203 16.18 14.08 21.92
C VAL A 203 15.20 14.23 20.78
N VAL A 204 15.65 14.88 19.71
CA VAL A 204 14.88 14.98 18.48
C VAL A 204 14.90 13.64 17.77
N SER A 205 13.72 13.16 17.41
CA SER A 205 13.50 11.95 16.63
C SER A 205 12.50 12.25 15.53
N VAL A 206 12.54 11.44 14.48
CA VAL A 206 11.54 11.49 13.42
C VAL A 206 10.57 10.32 13.53
N LYS A 207 9.28 10.59 13.37
CA LYS A 207 8.25 9.55 13.23
C LYS A 207 8.07 9.28 11.74
N ILE A 208 8.60 8.15 11.29
CA ILE A 208 8.72 7.83 9.87
C ILE A 208 7.34 7.48 9.30
N LYS A 209 6.90 8.25 8.29
CA LYS A 209 5.64 8.07 7.54
C LYS A 209 5.84 7.24 6.28
N GLU A 210 6.97 7.43 5.60
CA GLU A 210 7.36 6.63 4.45
C GLU A 210 8.89 6.65 4.25
N ILE A 211 9.45 5.57 3.72
CA ILE A 211 10.84 5.51 3.26
C ILE A 211 10.86 4.84 1.89
N LEU A 212 11.48 5.50 0.92
CA LEU A 212 11.68 4.97 -0.42
C LEU A 212 13.15 5.08 -0.81
N LYS A 213 13.63 4.20 -1.69
CA LYS A 213 14.94 4.39 -2.32
C LYS A 213 14.95 5.74 -3.05
N SER A 214 16.04 6.47 -2.93
CA SER A 214 16.18 7.78 -3.55
C SER A 214 16.27 7.66 -5.06
N GLY A 215 15.82 8.69 -5.79
CA GLY A 215 15.86 8.74 -7.24
C GLY A 215 14.57 8.31 -7.95
N LEU A 216 13.52 7.96 -7.19
CA LEU A 216 12.19 7.73 -7.76
C LEU A 216 11.60 9.02 -8.34
N THR A 217 11.00 8.89 -9.53
CA THR A 217 10.37 9.97 -10.28
C THR A 217 8.84 9.84 -10.28
N ASP A 218 8.14 10.90 -10.68
CA ASP A 218 6.68 10.86 -10.85
C ASP A 218 6.24 9.80 -11.86
N GLU A 219 7.05 9.52 -12.89
CA GLU A 219 6.78 8.43 -13.83
C GLU A 219 6.85 7.05 -13.17
N ASP A 220 7.72 6.86 -12.18
CA ASP A 220 7.80 5.60 -11.43
C ASP A 220 6.53 5.37 -10.62
N PHE A 221 6.03 6.40 -9.94
CA PHE A 221 4.76 6.33 -9.21
C PHE A 221 3.58 6.09 -10.16
N ARG A 222 3.51 6.83 -11.27
CA ARG A 222 2.49 6.63 -12.31
C ARG A 222 2.53 5.24 -12.91
N SER A 223 3.71 4.62 -13.06
CA SER A 223 3.82 3.24 -13.53
C SER A 223 3.13 2.26 -12.57
N VAL A 224 3.26 2.44 -11.25
CA VAL A 224 2.60 1.60 -10.24
C VAL A 224 1.09 1.77 -10.30
N ASP A 225 0.62 3.00 -10.45
CA ASP A 225 -0.82 3.30 -10.54
C ASP A 225 -1.43 2.76 -11.84
N THR A 226 -0.66 2.80 -12.93
CA THR A 226 -1.02 2.18 -14.21
C THR A 226 -1.13 0.66 -14.07
N TYR A 227 -0.13 0.01 -13.46
CA TYR A 227 -0.15 -1.43 -13.18
C TYR A 227 -1.36 -1.83 -12.31
N ARG A 228 -1.62 -1.10 -11.22
CA ARG A 228 -2.79 -1.36 -10.36
C ARG A 228 -4.10 -1.20 -11.12
N SER A 229 -4.21 -0.17 -11.96
CA SER A 229 -5.39 0.06 -12.81
C SER A 229 -5.60 -1.08 -13.81
N PHE A 230 -4.51 -1.60 -14.38
CA PHE A 230 -4.51 -2.77 -15.24
C PHE A 230 -5.02 -4.02 -14.50
N CYS A 231 -4.49 -4.34 -13.31
CA CYS A 231 -4.94 -5.49 -12.53
C CYS A 231 -6.41 -5.42 -12.11
N CYS A 232 -6.97 -4.21 -11.97
CA CYS A 232 -8.37 -4.00 -11.61
C CYS A 232 -9.33 -4.05 -12.80
N GLN A 233 -8.89 -4.50 -13.98
CA GLN A 233 -9.72 -4.59 -15.19
C GLN A 233 -10.44 -3.28 -15.54
N LYS A 234 -9.80 -2.12 -15.28
CA LYS A 234 -10.31 -0.86 -15.82
C LYS A 234 -10.34 -0.98 -17.34
N LYS A 235 -11.53 -1.23 -17.91
CA LYS A 235 -11.78 -1.03 -19.34
C LYS A 235 -11.43 0.42 -19.65
N ASN A 236 -10.34 0.58 -20.40
CA ASN A 236 -9.74 1.84 -20.85
C ASN A 236 -8.89 2.59 -19.80
N ALA A 237 -7.58 2.39 -19.92
CA ALA A 237 -6.61 3.48 -19.83
C ALA A 237 -5.49 3.20 -20.84
N ASP A 238 -5.82 3.19 -22.14
CA ASP A 238 -4.84 3.12 -23.22
C ASP A 238 -3.77 4.23 -23.12
N ALA A 239 -4.08 5.33 -22.43
CA ALA A 239 -3.22 6.51 -22.32
C ALA A 239 -1.86 6.23 -21.64
N ASP A 240 -1.77 5.27 -20.71
CA ASP A 240 -0.55 5.05 -19.91
C ASP A 240 0.00 3.62 -20.00
N ARG A 241 -0.57 2.72 -20.84
CA ARG A 241 -0.07 1.34 -21.02
C ARG A 241 1.43 1.27 -21.34
N GLY A 242 1.97 2.27 -22.04
CA GLY A 242 3.40 2.40 -22.33
C GLY A 242 4.30 2.48 -21.07
N LEU A 243 3.78 2.90 -19.92
CA LEU A 243 4.52 2.94 -18.65
C LEU A 243 4.80 1.54 -18.09
N ILE A 244 4.01 0.54 -18.48
CA ILE A 244 4.10 -0.84 -17.99
C ILE A 244 4.24 -1.89 -19.10
N ALA A 245 4.33 -1.47 -20.37
CA ALA A 245 4.58 -2.35 -21.50
C ALA A 245 5.92 -3.10 -21.34
N LEU A 246 5.94 -4.38 -21.72
CA LEU A 246 7.04 -5.29 -21.41
C LEU A 246 7.75 -5.75 -22.68
N THR A 247 9.08 -5.62 -22.68
CA THR A 247 9.95 -6.27 -23.65
C THR A 247 10.46 -7.61 -23.10
N ARG A 248 11.00 -8.45 -23.99
CA ARG A 248 11.69 -9.69 -23.60
C ARG A 248 12.87 -9.43 -22.65
N GLN A 249 13.54 -8.29 -22.81
CA GLN A 249 14.70 -7.91 -21.98
C GLN A 249 14.27 -7.62 -20.54
N ASP A 250 13.12 -6.96 -20.36
CA ASP A 250 12.60 -6.64 -19.03
C ASP A 250 12.27 -7.90 -18.23
N ILE A 251 11.57 -8.86 -18.87
CA ILE A 251 11.21 -10.14 -18.25
C ILE A 251 12.47 -10.94 -17.93
N ALA A 252 13.44 -10.97 -18.84
CA ALA A 252 14.72 -11.63 -18.62
C ALA A 252 15.51 -11.01 -17.46
N TYR A 253 15.48 -9.68 -17.31
CA TYR A 253 16.09 -8.97 -16.20
C TYR A 253 15.45 -9.39 -14.86
N VAL A 254 14.13 -9.30 -14.75
CA VAL A 254 13.39 -9.69 -13.53
C VAL A 254 13.65 -11.15 -13.18
N TYR A 255 13.56 -12.06 -14.16
CA TYR A 255 13.83 -13.48 -13.95
C TYR A 255 15.25 -13.76 -13.44
N LYS A 256 16.27 -13.15 -14.05
CA LYS A 256 17.68 -13.32 -13.62
C LYS A 256 17.91 -12.83 -12.19
N ARG A 257 17.29 -11.69 -11.83
CA ARG A 257 17.40 -11.11 -10.48
C ARG A 257 16.69 -11.97 -9.45
N LEU A 258 15.48 -12.45 -9.76
CA LEU A 258 14.75 -13.41 -8.92
C LEU A 258 15.48 -14.73 -8.70
N LYS A 259 16.23 -15.20 -9.71
CA LYS A 259 17.04 -16.42 -9.60
C LYS A 259 18.21 -16.25 -8.63
N ALA A 260 18.76 -15.04 -8.53
CA ALA A 260 19.82 -14.73 -7.59
C ALA A 260 19.30 -14.52 -6.16
N ARG A 261 18.06 -14.02 -6.01
CA ARG A 261 17.46 -13.70 -4.71
C ARG A 261 15.93 -13.70 -4.78
N GLU A 262 15.29 -14.31 -3.78
CA GLU A 262 13.85 -14.21 -3.56
C GLU A 262 13.44 -12.78 -3.15
N ILE A 263 12.28 -12.31 -3.62
CA ILE A 263 11.71 -11.08 -3.07
C ILE A 263 10.91 -11.44 -1.83
N ASP A 264 11.43 -11.04 -0.67
CA ASP A 264 10.81 -11.28 0.63
C ASP A 264 9.47 -10.54 0.83
N ARG A 265 9.12 -9.60 -0.07
CA ARG A 265 7.84 -8.89 -0.07
C ARG A 265 7.39 -8.51 -1.48
N TYR A 266 6.22 -8.96 -1.90
CA TYR A 266 5.62 -8.57 -3.17
C TYR A 266 4.81 -7.28 -3.04
N ASP A 267 5.51 -6.14 -3.04
CA ASP A 267 4.93 -4.81 -3.19
C ASP A 267 5.86 -3.87 -3.95
N TYR A 268 5.34 -2.72 -4.40
CA TYR A 268 6.12 -1.79 -5.22
C TYR A 268 7.43 -1.33 -4.56
N ARG A 269 7.49 -1.25 -3.22
CA ARG A 269 8.69 -0.80 -2.49
C ARG A 269 9.81 -1.84 -2.59
N ALA A 270 9.49 -3.09 -2.33
CA ALA A 270 10.46 -4.18 -2.39
C ALA A 270 10.85 -4.49 -3.85
N VAL A 271 9.88 -4.47 -4.77
CA VAL A 271 10.13 -4.62 -6.21
C VAL A 271 11.04 -3.51 -6.71
N ASN A 272 10.80 -2.25 -6.34
CA ASN A 272 11.69 -1.14 -6.70
C ASN A 272 13.12 -1.33 -6.18
N SER A 273 13.27 -1.82 -4.94
CA SER A 273 14.59 -2.07 -4.36
C SER A 273 15.36 -3.17 -5.09
N GLU A 274 14.68 -4.25 -5.51
CA GLU A 274 15.33 -5.39 -6.16
C GLU A 274 15.52 -5.17 -7.68
N PHE A 275 14.63 -4.42 -8.33
CA PHE A 275 14.59 -4.23 -9.79
C PHE A 275 14.77 -2.76 -10.20
N TYR A 276 15.78 -2.10 -9.62
CA TYR A 276 16.01 -0.66 -9.79
C TYR A 276 16.26 -0.18 -11.23
N GLU A 277 16.56 -1.08 -12.19
CA GLU A 277 16.70 -0.72 -13.61
C GLU A 277 15.34 -0.61 -14.33
N LEU A 278 14.26 -1.05 -13.68
CA LEU A 278 12.91 -0.99 -14.20
C LEU A 278 12.03 -0.09 -13.34
N ARG A 279 11.09 0.59 -14.00
CA ARG A 279 10.00 1.26 -13.28
C ARG A 279 9.25 0.23 -12.43
N PRO A 280 8.84 0.55 -11.18
CA PRO A 280 8.26 -0.44 -10.28
C PRO A 280 6.97 -1.09 -10.82
N GLY A 281 6.12 -0.34 -11.52
CA GLY A 281 4.91 -0.90 -12.15
C GLY A 281 5.22 -1.92 -13.24
N LYS A 282 6.29 -1.68 -14.01
CA LYS A 282 6.77 -2.59 -15.05
C LYS A 282 7.37 -3.87 -14.45
N ALA A 283 8.12 -3.74 -13.37
CA ALA A 283 8.66 -4.89 -12.65
C ALA A 283 7.55 -5.74 -12.00
N LEU A 284 6.50 -5.12 -11.43
CA LEU A 284 5.31 -5.84 -10.95
C LEU A 284 4.60 -6.60 -12.09
N ALA A 285 4.37 -5.95 -13.24
CA ALA A 285 3.80 -6.61 -14.41
C ALA A 285 4.63 -7.81 -14.89
N ALA A 286 5.97 -7.67 -14.91
CA ALA A 286 6.86 -8.75 -15.30
C ALA A 286 6.79 -9.94 -14.33
N CYS A 287 6.64 -9.69 -13.02
CA CYS A 287 6.42 -10.75 -12.05
C CYS A 287 5.12 -11.53 -12.35
N ASP A 288 4.01 -10.85 -12.64
CA ASP A 288 2.75 -11.52 -13.00
C ASP A 288 2.91 -12.37 -14.28
N VAL A 289 3.61 -11.88 -15.30
CA VAL A 289 3.93 -12.66 -16.52
C VAL A 289 4.74 -13.91 -16.18
N LEU A 290 5.75 -13.80 -15.31
CA LEU A 290 6.55 -14.95 -14.90
C LEU A 290 5.72 -15.97 -14.10
N GLU A 291 4.75 -15.52 -13.31
CA GLU A 291 3.82 -16.39 -12.58
C GLU A 291 2.86 -17.12 -13.54
N GLU A 292 2.28 -16.42 -14.52
CA GLU A 292 1.42 -17.02 -15.55
C GLU A 292 2.14 -18.11 -16.35
N LEU A 293 3.43 -17.91 -16.65
CA LEU A 293 4.27 -18.88 -17.37
C LEU A 293 4.81 -20.01 -16.48
N GLY A 294 4.48 -19.99 -15.17
CA GLY A 294 4.98 -20.95 -14.19
C GLY A 294 6.49 -20.87 -13.94
N LEU A 295 7.14 -19.77 -14.33
CA LEU A 295 8.57 -19.52 -14.14
C LEU A 295 8.89 -18.95 -12.75
N ALA A 296 7.90 -18.32 -12.12
CA ALA A 296 7.95 -17.88 -10.74
C ALA A 296 6.64 -18.24 -10.04
N LYS A 297 6.65 -18.22 -8.71
CA LYS A 297 5.44 -18.40 -7.90
C LYS A 297 5.41 -17.43 -6.74
N GLN A 298 4.22 -16.93 -6.44
CA GLN A 298 3.98 -16.22 -5.21
C GLN A 298 3.62 -17.21 -4.09
N SER A 299 4.30 -17.12 -2.96
CA SER A 299 3.96 -17.85 -1.73
C SER A 299 3.63 -16.88 -0.60
N ARG A 300 3.08 -17.39 0.51
CA ARG A 300 2.85 -16.57 1.72
C ARG A 300 3.77 -17.03 2.85
N ARG A 301 4.53 -16.09 3.42
CA ARG A 301 5.22 -16.26 4.71
C ARG A 301 4.51 -15.37 5.73
N GLY A 302 3.57 -15.97 6.47
CA GLY A 302 2.67 -15.23 7.36
C GLY A 302 1.78 -14.24 6.61
N ALA A 303 1.91 -12.95 6.94
CA ALA A 303 1.16 -11.86 6.31
C ALA A 303 1.79 -11.35 5.01
N VAL A 304 3.00 -11.80 4.67
CA VAL A 304 3.79 -11.27 3.57
C VAL A 304 3.71 -12.20 2.38
N ARG A 305 3.48 -11.63 1.20
CA ARG A 305 3.58 -12.33 -0.08
C ARG A 305 5.04 -12.32 -0.51
N VAL A 306 5.57 -13.46 -0.88
CA VAL A 306 6.97 -13.68 -1.23
C VAL A 306 7.02 -14.21 -2.65
N PHE A 307 8.00 -13.77 -3.44
CA PHE A 307 8.06 -14.09 -4.87
C PHE A 307 9.40 -14.75 -5.23
N ALA A 308 9.36 -15.97 -5.77
CA ALA A 308 10.55 -16.78 -6.06
C ALA A 308 10.43 -17.52 -7.40
N VAL A 309 11.58 -17.79 -8.03
CA VAL A 309 11.67 -18.59 -9.26
C VAL A 309 11.32 -20.06 -8.98
N CYS A 310 10.61 -20.69 -9.91
CA CYS A 310 10.37 -22.12 -9.92
C CYS A 310 11.55 -22.85 -10.58
N GLU A 311 11.91 -24.05 -10.10
CA GLU A 311 12.83 -24.91 -10.83
C GLU A 311 12.15 -25.42 -12.11
N THR A 312 12.46 -24.80 -13.24
CA THR A 312 11.93 -25.18 -14.55
C THR A 312 13.07 -25.50 -15.51
N VAL A 313 12.98 -26.64 -16.20
CA VAL A 313 14.00 -27.09 -17.18
C VAL A 313 13.64 -26.65 -18.61
N GLU A 314 12.37 -26.33 -18.87
CA GLU A 314 11.86 -26.00 -20.21
C GLU A 314 11.79 -24.49 -20.47
N LYS A 315 12.06 -24.10 -21.73
CA LYS A 315 11.84 -22.73 -22.19
C LYS A 315 10.34 -22.50 -22.38
N ARG A 316 9.83 -21.37 -21.88
CA ARG A 316 8.44 -20.92 -22.06
C ARG A 316 8.34 -19.88 -23.17
N ASP A 317 7.23 -19.86 -23.91
CA ASP A 317 6.91 -18.79 -24.85
C ASP A 317 6.15 -17.67 -24.13
N LEU A 318 6.60 -16.43 -24.29
CA LEU A 318 5.96 -15.26 -23.68
C LEU A 318 4.55 -15.02 -24.23
N ASN A 319 4.26 -15.49 -25.44
CA ASN A 319 2.92 -15.39 -26.02
C ASN A 319 1.88 -16.31 -25.33
N GLU A 320 2.32 -17.20 -24.44
CA GLU A 320 1.40 -17.98 -23.59
C GLU A 320 0.85 -17.13 -22.43
N SER A 321 1.49 -16.01 -22.09
CA SER A 321 1.01 -15.09 -21.05
C SER A 321 -0.06 -14.15 -21.59
N VAL A 322 -1.23 -14.19 -20.97
CA VAL A 322 -2.34 -13.28 -21.28
C VAL A 322 -1.96 -11.85 -20.89
N THR A 323 -1.33 -11.67 -19.73
CA THR A 323 -0.87 -10.35 -19.27
C THR A 323 0.12 -9.73 -20.24
N PHE A 324 1.14 -10.47 -20.69
CA PHE A 324 2.12 -9.97 -21.65
C PHE A 324 1.46 -9.48 -22.94
N ARG A 325 0.51 -10.26 -23.47
CA ARG A 325 -0.20 -9.95 -24.71
C ARG A 325 -1.14 -8.75 -24.57
N ILE A 326 -1.85 -8.60 -23.45
CA ILE A 326 -2.69 -7.41 -23.22
C ILE A 326 -1.82 -6.15 -23.08
N LEU A 327 -0.75 -6.21 -22.28
CA LEU A 327 0.12 -5.06 -22.02
C LEU A 327 0.81 -4.55 -23.30
N ASN A 328 1.09 -5.45 -24.24
CA ASN A 328 1.70 -5.11 -25.52
C ASN A 328 0.68 -4.89 -26.65
N GLY A 329 -0.62 -4.86 -26.34
CA GLY A 329 -1.67 -4.51 -27.29
C GLY A 329 -2.03 -5.61 -28.31
N GLU A 330 -1.62 -6.86 -28.07
CA GLU A 330 -1.91 -7.99 -28.96
C GLU A 330 -3.35 -8.52 -28.81
N ILE A 331 -3.93 -8.39 -27.61
CA ILE A 331 -5.30 -8.80 -27.27
C ILE A 331 -5.95 -7.78 -26.31
N LYS A 332 -7.29 -7.79 -26.24
CA LYS A 332 -8.08 -6.88 -25.38
C LYS A 332 -8.47 -7.51 -24.06
#